data_AF-A0A812MDX7-F1
#
_entry.id   AF-A0A812MDX7-F1
#
_cell.length_a   1.000
_cell.length_b   1.000
_cell.length_c   1.000
_cell.angle_alpha   90.00
_cell.angle_beta   90.00
_cell.angle_gamma   90.00
#
_symmetry.space_group_name_H-M   'P 1'
#
loop_
_entity.id
_entity.type
_entity.pdbx_description
1 polymer ?
#
loop_
_entity_poly.entity_id
_entity_poly.type
_entity_poly.pdbx_seq_one_letter_code
_entity_poly.pdbx_strand_id
1 'polypeptide(L)'
;MLYELVCGRLPFGNESAEEDDIIAAVLEETLAFPPKYNDNAGKNLMERLLCKDPAERIGSRDGWQEVKEHKFFKMTGSKGDLFTQILGREMNPPLMPEGEEYSKEAYLSEKVSMSDIEEFADEEQLKVQEHAKAVWKKLDPEGQGVVQTEELALLLAQTDSDLNRNQIDALVEAVDTKADGITFKTFCAFLEQSDLDAHAVLRALES
;
A
#
# COMPACT_ATOMS: atom_id res chain seq x y z
N MET A 1 -16.50 -12.32 -25.42
CA MET A 1 -16.15 -11.15 -24.59
C MET A 1 -16.01 -9.85 -25.37
N LEU A 2 -15.19 -9.72 -26.43
CA LEU A 2 -15.03 -8.42 -27.14
C LEU A 2 -16.36 -7.77 -27.56
N TYR A 3 -17.27 -8.55 -28.15
CA TYR A 3 -18.59 -8.05 -28.56
C TYR A 3 -19.38 -7.48 -27.38
N GLU A 4 -19.42 -8.19 -26.26
CA GLU A 4 -20.12 -7.77 -25.05
C GLU A 4 -19.55 -6.48 -24.46
N LEU A 5 -18.22 -6.35 -24.40
CA LEU A 5 -17.55 -5.16 -23.89
C LEU A 5 -17.88 -3.90 -24.71
N VAL A 6 -18.08 -4.07 -26.02
CA VAL A 6 -18.30 -2.94 -26.95
C VAL A 6 -19.79 -2.66 -27.17
N CYS A 7 -20.61 -3.71 -27.24
CA CYS A 7 -22.03 -3.62 -27.58
C CYS A 7 -22.95 -3.67 -26.35
N GLY A 8 -22.43 -4.05 -25.18
CA GLY A 8 -23.19 -4.15 -23.92
C GLY A 8 -24.23 -5.29 -23.90
N ARG A 9 -24.11 -6.26 -24.80
CA ARG A 9 -25.03 -7.39 -24.94
C ARG A 9 -24.31 -8.61 -25.51
N LEU A 10 -24.88 -9.80 -25.37
CA LEU A 10 -24.33 -11.03 -25.96
C LEU A 10 -24.46 -11.02 -27.50
N PRO A 11 -23.52 -11.65 -28.21
CA PRO A 11 -23.56 -11.74 -29.68
C PRO A 11 -24.68 -12.64 -30.21
N PHE A 12 -25.12 -13.63 -29.42
CA PHE A 12 -26.17 -14.61 -29.75
C PHE A 12 -26.99 -14.90 -28.49
N GLY A 13 -28.28 -15.17 -28.62
CA GLY A 13 -29.13 -15.63 -27.51
C GLY A 13 -29.28 -14.64 -26.35
N ASN A 14 -29.08 -13.34 -26.56
CA ASN A 14 -29.06 -12.32 -25.50
C ASN A 14 -30.38 -12.22 -24.69
N GLU A 15 -31.51 -12.63 -25.29
CA GLU A 15 -32.85 -12.55 -24.68
C GLU A 15 -33.38 -13.94 -24.28
N SER A 16 -32.66 -15.01 -24.59
CA SER A 16 -33.07 -16.39 -24.32
C SER A 16 -32.57 -16.83 -22.95
N ALA A 17 -33.46 -17.40 -22.14
CA ALA A 17 -33.11 -18.03 -20.87
C ALA A 17 -32.93 -19.56 -20.99
N GLU A 18 -33.38 -20.15 -22.10
CA GLU A 18 -33.33 -21.59 -22.35
C GLU A 18 -32.02 -21.97 -23.07
N GLU A 19 -31.35 -23.02 -22.58
CA GLU A 19 -30.05 -23.47 -23.12
C GLU A 19 -30.12 -23.90 -24.58
N ASP A 20 -31.17 -24.64 -24.96
CA ASP A 20 -31.34 -25.15 -26.33
C ASP A 20 -31.47 -24.00 -27.34
N ASP A 21 -32.18 -22.93 -26.97
CA ASP A 21 -32.34 -21.73 -27.80
C ASP A 21 -31.01 -20.98 -27.93
N ILE A 22 -30.23 -20.90 -26.86
CA ILE A 22 -28.90 -20.28 -26.89
C ILE A 22 -27.95 -21.08 -27.79
N ILE A 23 -27.97 -22.41 -27.71
CA ILE A 23 -27.15 -23.28 -28.56
C ILE A 23 -27.55 -23.11 -30.03
N ALA A 24 -28.84 -23.13 -30.33
CA ALA A 24 -29.36 -22.90 -31.68
C ALA A 24 -28.93 -21.52 -32.21
N ALA A 25 -29.01 -20.48 -31.39
CA ALA A 25 -28.54 -19.13 -31.74
C ALA A 25 -27.03 -19.10 -32.02
N VAL A 26 -26.23 -19.76 -31.17
CA VAL A 26 -24.77 -19.86 -31.37
C VAL A 26 -24.40 -20.62 -32.64
N LEU A 27 -25.22 -21.55 -33.11
CA LEU A 27 -24.95 -22.29 -34.35
C LEU A 27 -25.45 -21.54 -35.60
N GLU A 28 -26.68 -21.03 -35.58
CA GLU A 28 -27.40 -20.60 -36.78
C GLU A 28 -27.53 -19.07 -36.91
N GLU A 29 -27.54 -18.34 -35.79
CA GLU A 29 -27.77 -16.89 -35.83
C GLU A 29 -26.58 -16.17 -36.46
N THR A 30 -26.89 -15.19 -37.32
CA THR A 30 -25.91 -14.31 -37.94
C THR A 30 -25.57 -13.16 -37.01
N LEU A 31 -24.28 -12.82 -36.92
CA LEU A 31 -23.82 -11.76 -36.03
C LEU A 31 -24.40 -10.40 -36.46
N ALA A 32 -25.16 -9.76 -35.56
CA ALA A 32 -25.74 -8.44 -35.80
C ALA A 32 -25.15 -7.40 -34.85
N PHE A 33 -24.94 -6.17 -35.32
CA PHE A 33 -24.38 -5.07 -34.51
C PHE A 33 -25.44 -4.01 -34.17
N PRO A 34 -25.41 -3.42 -32.97
CA PRO A 34 -26.27 -2.28 -32.64
C PRO A 34 -26.01 -1.09 -33.57
N PRO A 35 -27.03 -0.29 -33.94
CA PRO A 35 -26.86 0.88 -34.81
C PRO A 35 -25.89 1.95 -34.27
N LYS A 36 -25.67 1.98 -32.96
CA LYS A 36 -24.76 2.93 -32.30
C LYS A 36 -23.29 2.59 -32.53
N TYR A 37 -22.98 1.33 -32.86
CA TYR A 37 -21.61 0.88 -33.04
C TYR A 37 -21.19 1.04 -34.51
N ASN A 38 -20.28 1.97 -34.79
CA ASN A 38 -19.90 2.38 -36.16
C ASN A 38 -18.44 2.11 -36.54
N ASP A 39 -17.71 1.33 -35.74
CA ASP A 39 -16.34 0.95 -36.06
C ASP A 39 -16.31 -0.29 -36.97
N ASN A 40 -16.04 -0.06 -38.26
CA ASN A 40 -15.96 -1.12 -39.26
C ASN A 40 -14.78 -2.08 -39.02
N ALA A 41 -13.67 -1.60 -38.45
CA ALA A 41 -12.52 -2.46 -38.17
C ALA A 41 -12.85 -3.43 -37.03
N GLY A 42 -13.50 -2.96 -35.97
CA GLY A 42 -13.91 -3.82 -34.87
C GLY A 42 -15.07 -4.76 -35.25
N LYS A 43 -16.04 -4.32 -36.07
CA LYS A 43 -17.06 -5.22 -36.66
C LYS A 43 -16.40 -6.37 -37.41
N ASN A 44 -15.48 -6.06 -38.32
CA ASN A 44 -14.78 -7.07 -39.11
C ASN A 44 -13.95 -8.02 -38.24
N LEU A 45 -13.29 -7.51 -37.19
CA LEU A 45 -12.57 -8.37 -36.25
C LEU A 45 -13.52 -9.36 -35.56
N MET A 46 -14.66 -8.88 -35.05
CA MET A 46 -15.63 -9.70 -34.34
C MET A 46 -16.28 -10.76 -35.24
N GLU A 47 -16.61 -10.41 -36.48
CA GLU A 47 -17.12 -11.37 -37.48
C GLU A 47 -16.11 -12.50 -37.73
N ARG A 48 -14.83 -12.17 -37.84
CA ARG A 48 -13.76 -13.17 -38.08
C ARG A 48 -13.46 -14.02 -36.84
N LEU A 49 -13.54 -13.44 -35.65
CA LEU A 49 -13.38 -14.16 -34.36
C LEU A 49 -14.55 -15.11 -34.09
N LEU A 50 -15.77 -14.70 -34.46
CA LEU A 50 -17.00 -15.47 -34.28
C LEU A 50 -17.38 -16.26 -35.54
N CYS A 51 -16.42 -16.53 -36.43
CA CYS A 51 -16.61 -17.41 -37.57
C CYS A 51 -17.01 -18.81 -37.10
N LYS A 52 -18.11 -19.34 -37.63
CA LYS A 52 -18.65 -20.65 -37.22
C LYS A 52 -17.69 -21.79 -37.58
N ASP A 53 -17.07 -21.72 -38.76
CA ASP A 53 -16.02 -22.66 -39.17
C ASP A 53 -14.72 -22.38 -38.39
N PRO A 54 -14.24 -23.32 -37.56
CA PRO A 54 -12.99 -23.15 -36.84
C PRO A 54 -11.76 -23.03 -37.76
N ALA A 55 -11.76 -23.62 -38.96
CA ALA A 55 -10.61 -23.58 -39.86
C ALA A 55 -10.39 -22.19 -40.49
N GLU A 56 -11.48 -21.46 -40.74
CA GLU A 56 -11.47 -20.10 -41.32
C GLU A 56 -11.48 -18.99 -40.26
N ARG A 57 -11.65 -19.36 -38.99
CA ARG A 57 -11.62 -18.42 -37.86
C ARG A 57 -10.25 -17.75 -37.77
N ILE A 58 -10.25 -16.44 -37.54
CA ILE A 58 -9.00 -15.69 -37.37
C ILE A 58 -8.21 -16.25 -36.18
N GLY A 59 -6.92 -16.47 -36.41
CA GLY A 59 -6.01 -17.08 -35.46
C GLY A 59 -5.94 -18.60 -35.50
N SER A 60 -6.62 -19.25 -36.44
CA SER A 60 -6.46 -20.69 -36.66
C SER A 60 -5.21 -21.05 -37.48
N ARG A 61 -4.71 -20.13 -38.32
CA ARG A 61 -3.52 -20.34 -39.17
C ARG A 61 -2.23 -19.92 -38.48
N ASP A 62 -2.09 -18.62 -38.22
CA ASP A 62 -0.88 -18.02 -37.64
C ASP A 62 -1.07 -17.66 -36.15
N GLY A 63 -2.06 -18.27 -35.50
CA GLY A 63 -2.32 -18.05 -34.08
C GLY A 63 -2.70 -16.61 -33.76
N TRP A 64 -2.27 -16.14 -32.59
CA TRP A 64 -2.58 -14.78 -32.14
C TRP A 64 -1.93 -13.68 -32.98
N GLN A 65 -0.92 -13.99 -33.80
CA GLN A 65 -0.26 -13.00 -34.64
C GLN A 65 -1.23 -12.39 -35.67
N GLU A 66 -2.06 -13.23 -36.29
CA GLU A 66 -3.09 -12.78 -37.24
C GLU A 66 -4.09 -11.81 -36.59
N VAL A 67 -4.43 -12.08 -35.32
CA VAL A 67 -5.31 -11.22 -34.52
C VAL A 67 -4.64 -9.88 -34.25
N LYS A 68 -3.35 -9.86 -33.86
CA LYS A 68 -2.62 -8.61 -33.58
C LYS A 68 -2.44 -7.73 -34.81
N GLU A 69 -2.20 -8.34 -35.97
CA GLU A 69 -2.00 -7.60 -37.21
C GLU A 69 -3.30 -7.03 -37.81
N HIS A 70 -4.45 -7.34 -37.21
CA HIS A 70 -5.75 -6.85 -37.64
C HIS A 70 -5.84 -5.32 -37.58
N LYS A 71 -6.57 -4.72 -38.53
CA LYS A 71 -6.72 -3.26 -38.64
C LYS A 71 -7.27 -2.60 -37.38
N PHE A 72 -8.08 -3.33 -36.61
CA PHE A 72 -8.63 -2.88 -35.33
C PHE A 72 -7.53 -2.47 -34.32
N PHE A 73 -6.40 -3.18 -34.30
CA PHE A 73 -5.28 -2.90 -33.41
C PHE A 73 -4.22 -1.97 -34.05
N LYS A 74 -4.40 -1.56 -35.31
CA LYS A 74 -3.52 -0.62 -36.00
C LYS A 74 -4.05 0.80 -35.79
N MET A 75 -3.53 1.47 -34.77
CA MET A 75 -3.94 2.83 -34.36
C MET A 75 -3.72 3.82 -35.53
N THR A 76 -4.79 4.48 -36.00
CA THR A 76 -4.69 5.57 -36.97
C THR A 76 -4.00 6.77 -36.32
N GLY A 77 -2.70 6.95 -36.59
CA GLY A 77 -1.94 8.15 -36.21
C GLY A 77 -0.75 7.96 -35.26
N SER A 78 -0.48 6.73 -34.79
CA SER A 78 0.69 6.45 -33.93
C SER A 78 1.80 5.70 -34.68
N LYS A 79 3.06 5.99 -34.34
CA LYS A 79 4.25 5.30 -34.89
C LYS A 79 4.38 3.90 -34.26
N GLY A 80 3.59 2.93 -34.71
CA GLY A 80 3.81 1.52 -34.38
C GLY A 80 2.56 0.73 -34.00
N ASP A 81 2.76 -0.55 -33.71
CA ASP A 81 1.73 -1.50 -33.29
C ASP A 81 1.23 -1.20 -31.87
N LEU A 82 -0.09 -1.31 -31.62
CA LEU A 82 -0.71 -1.01 -30.33
C LEU A 82 -0.12 -1.87 -29.20
N PHE A 83 0.14 -3.15 -29.47
CA PHE A 83 0.69 -4.06 -28.47
C PHE A 83 2.11 -3.66 -28.07
N THR A 84 2.93 -3.19 -29.02
CA THR A 84 4.27 -2.67 -28.73
C THR A 84 4.21 -1.45 -27.81
N GLN A 85 3.26 -0.53 -28.04
CA GLN A 85 3.12 0.67 -27.21
C GLN A 85 2.63 0.33 -25.79
N ILE A 86 1.71 -0.64 -25.65
CA ILE A 86 1.26 -1.13 -24.34
C ILE A 86 2.43 -1.76 -23.58
N LEU A 87 3.22 -2.62 -24.24
CA LEU A 87 4.39 -3.27 -23.65
C LEU A 87 5.47 -2.24 -23.27
N GLY A 88 5.67 -1.22 -24.10
CA GLY A 88 6.58 -0.11 -23.86
C GLY A 88 6.09 0.90 -22.82
N ARG A 89 4.86 0.76 -22.31
CA ARG A 89 4.20 1.74 -21.43
C ARG A 89 4.17 3.15 -22.03
N GLU A 90 4.08 3.23 -23.36
CA GLU A 90 4.08 4.48 -24.12
C GLU A 90 2.67 5.08 -24.26
N MET A 91 1.64 4.36 -23.82
CA MET A 91 0.26 4.82 -23.83
C MET A 91 -0.11 5.53 -22.53
N ASN A 92 -0.71 6.71 -22.66
CA ASN A 92 -1.33 7.38 -21.52
C ASN A 92 -2.59 6.60 -21.07
N PRO A 93 -2.82 6.45 -19.75
CA PRO A 93 -4.04 5.86 -19.24
C PRO A 93 -5.27 6.60 -19.80
N PRO A 94 -6.26 5.88 -20.37
CA PRO A 94 -7.47 6.51 -20.91
C PRO A 94 -8.35 7.11 -19.80
N LEU A 95 -8.23 6.59 -18.58
CA LEU A 95 -8.88 7.08 -17.39
C LEU A 95 -7.79 7.31 -16.34
N MET A 96 -7.61 8.57 -15.96
CA MET A 96 -6.85 8.95 -14.78
C MET A 96 -7.88 9.31 -13.71
N PRO A 97 -8.07 8.47 -12.67
CA PRO A 97 -8.94 8.83 -11.56
C PRO A 97 -8.53 10.18 -10.99
N GLU A 98 -9.49 10.94 -10.48
CA GLU A 98 -9.17 12.11 -9.68
C GLU A 98 -8.33 11.64 -8.49
N GLY A 99 -7.22 12.35 -8.22
CA GLY A 99 -6.24 11.93 -7.22
C GLY A 99 -6.92 11.60 -5.90
N GLU A 100 -6.80 10.36 -5.47
CA GLU A 100 -7.33 9.92 -4.18
C GLU A 100 -6.40 10.44 -3.08
N GLU A 101 -6.90 11.30 -2.18
CA GLU A 101 -6.18 11.66 -0.95
C GLU A 101 -6.18 10.43 -0.03
N TYR A 102 -5.25 9.51 -0.26
CA TYR A 102 -5.18 8.23 0.45
C TYR A 102 -4.91 8.37 1.97
N SER A 103 -4.46 9.53 2.43
CA SER A 103 -4.14 9.77 3.84
C SER A 103 -3.65 11.20 4.06
N LYS A 104 -4.45 12.07 4.68
CA LYS A 104 -3.89 13.27 5.34
C LYS A 104 -3.19 12.81 6.62
N GLU A 105 -1.99 13.30 6.87
CA GLU A 105 -1.24 13.05 8.12
C GLU A 105 -2.09 13.32 9.37
N ALA A 106 -3.03 14.28 9.29
CA ALA A 106 -4.00 14.57 10.34
C ALA A 106 -4.83 13.34 10.77
N TYR A 107 -5.21 12.45 9.84
CA TYR A 107 -5.97 11.23 10.13
C TYR A 107 -5.11 10.10 10.72
N LEU A 108 -3.78 10.17 10.56
CA LEU A 108 -2.86 9.20 11.15
C LEU A 108 -2.59 9.49 12.64
N SER A 109 -2.80 10.72 13.08
CA SER A 109 -2.43 11.16 14.45
C SER A 109 -3.34 10.62 15.56
N GLU A 110 -4.58 10.25 15.25
CA GLU A 110 -5.59 10.03 16.30
C GLU A 110 -5.86 8.54 16.60
N LYS A 111 -5.64 7.61 15.65
CA LYS A 111 -5.98 6.18 15.82
C LYS A 111 -5.12 5.18 15.06
N VAL A 112 -3.89 5.51 14.67
CA VAL A 112 -2.94 4.44 14.29
C VAL A 112 -2.40 3.81 15.58
N SER A 113 -3.20 2.94 16.20
CA SER A 113 -2.63 1.88 17.03
C SER A 113 -1.87 1.01 16.05
N MET A 114 -0.54 0.96 16.20
CA MET A 114 0.31 0.10 15.39
C MET A 114 0.13 -1.35 15.84
N SER A 115 -1.07 -1.90 15.65
CA SER A 115 -1.43 -3.27 16.04
C SER A 115 -0.46 -4.29 15.46
N ASP A 116 0.00 -4.04 14.24
CA ASP A 116 0.87 -4.96 13.50
C ASP A 116 2.33 -4.88 13.94
N ILE A 117 2.74 -3.84 14.69
CA ILE A 117 4.09 -3.76 15.28
C ILE A 117 4.07 -4.28 16.72
N GLU A 118 2.96 -4.08 17.44
CA GLU A 118 2.77 -4.58 18.80
C GLU A 118 2.74 -6.12 18.86
N GLU A 119 2.32 -6.81 17.80
CA GLU A 119 2.28 -8.28 17.75
C GLU A 119 3.67 -8.94 17.58
N PHE A 120 4.68 -8.19 17.13
CA PHE A 120 6.06 -8.70 16.95
C PHE A 120 7.05 -8.20 17.99
N ALA A 121 6.64 -7.34 18.92
CA ALA A 121 7.48 -6.89 20.02
C ALA A 121 7.45 -7.94 21.15
N ASP A 122 8.62 -8.36 21.62
CA ASP A 122 8.72 -9.25 22.78
C ASP A 122 7.97 -8.62 23.98
N GLU A 123 7.17 -9.39 24.73
CA GLU A 123 6.34 -8.87 25.85
C GLU A 123 7.15 -8.05 26.88
N GLU A 124 8.44 -8.34 27.01
CA GLU A 124 9.39 -7.63 27.87
C GLU A 124 9.72 -6.23 27.33
N GLN A 125 9.92 -6.10 26.01
CA GLN A 125 10.17 -4.81 25.34
C GLN A 125 8.97 -3.88 25.44
N LEU A 126 7.75 -4.42 25.33
CA LEU A 126 6.52 -3.64 25.48
C LEU A 126 6.39 -3.07 26.90
N LYS A 127 6.65 -3.88 27.92
CA LYS A 127 6.62 -3.43 29.33
C LYS A 127 7.67 -2.35 29.61
N VAL A 128 8.89 -2.52 29.09
CA VAL A 128 9.95 -1.50 29.22
C VAL A 128 9.54 -0.20 28.54
N GLN A 129 8.93 -0.26 27.34
CA GLN A 129 8.45 0.94 26.66
C GLN A 129 7.28 1.62 27.39
N GLU A 130 6.33 0.88 27.93
CA GLU A 130 5.23 1.46 28.72
C GLU A 130 5.74 2.13 29.99
N HIS A 131 6.67 1.48 30.71
CA HIS A 131 7.29 2.06 31.90
C HIS A 131 8.13 3.29 31.55
N ALA A 132 8.90 3.25 30.45
CA ALA A 132 9.65 4.39 29.97
C ALA A 132 8.74 5.58 29.62
N LYS A 133 7.58 5.34 28.98
CA LYS A 133 6.57 6.39 28.72
C LYS A 133 5.97 6.96 30.00
N ALA A 134 5.69 6.12 30.99
CA ALA A 134 5.16 6.55 32.28
C ALA A 134 6.16 7.42 33.06
N VAL A 135 7.44 7.01 33.07
CA VAL A 135 8.54 7.77 33.67
C VAL A 135 8.77 9.07 32.90
N TRP A 136 8.79 9.03 31.57
CA TRP A 136 8.94 10.23 30.74
C TRP A 136 7.87 11.29 31.03
N LYS A 137 6.62 10.88 31.21
CA LYS A 137 5.51 11.80 31.56
C LYS A 137 5.69 12.46 32.94
N LYS A 138 6.42 11.82 33.86
CA LYS A 138 6.77 12.40 35.16
C LYS A 138 7.97 13.34 35.06
N LEU A 139 8.94 13.02 34.21
CA LEU A 139 10.12 13.84 33.95
C LEU A 139 9.76 15.13 33.18
N ASP A 140 8.79 15.06 32.26
CA ASP A 140 8.34 16.17 31.43
C ASP A 140 6.83 16.44 31.61
N PRO A 141 6.40 16.97 32.77
CA PRO A 141 4.98 17.25 33.03
C PRO A 141 4.43 18.41 32.20
N GLU A 142 5.31 19.33 31.78
CA GLU A 142 4.97 20.48 30.94
C GLU A 142 4.89 20.11 29.45
N GLY A 143 5.34 18.90 29.06
CA GLY A 143 5.29 18.41 27.69
C GLY A 143 6.21 19.16 26.74
N GLN A 144 7.33 19.67 27.26
CA GLN A 144 8.32 20.43 26.48
C GLN A 144 9.04 19.54 25.44
N GLY A 145 9.01 18.23 25.63
CA GLY A 145 9.64 17.24 24.75
C GLY A 145 11.15 17.10 24.91
N VAL A 146 11.75 17.92 25.77
CA VAL A 146 13.18 17.94 26.10
C VAL A 146 13.34 18.21 27.59
N VAL A 147 13.99 17.28 28.30
CA VAL A 147 14.32 17.38 29.73
C VAL A 147 15.78 17.79 29.85
N GLN A 148 16.07 18.79 30.68
CA GLN A 148 17.44 19.25 30.89
C GLN A 148 18.24 18.24 31.74
N THR A 149 19.55 18.16 31.51
CA THR A 149 20.42 17.21 32.20
C THR A 149 20.47 17.44 33.70
N GLU A 150 20.37 18.69 34.15
CA GLU A 150 20.31 19.05 35.56
C GLU A 150 19.01 18.60 36.23
N GLU A 151 17.89 18.58 35.51
CA GLU A 151 16.60 18.12 36.04
C GLU A 151 16.59 16.61 36.26
N LEU A 152 17.14 15.85 35.30
CA LEU A 152 17.32 14.41 35.47
C LEU A 152 18.27 14.09 36.63
N ALA A 153 19.38 14.81 36.75
CA ALA A 153 20.34 14.62 37.84
C ALA A 153 19.72 14.87 39.22
N LEU A 154 18.89 15.91 39.33
CA LEU A 154 18.18 16.24 40.56
C LEU A 154 17.12 15.19 40.91
N LEU A 155 16.39 14.68 39.93
CA LEU A 155 15.37 13.65 40.14
C LEU A 155 16.00 12.32 40.56
N LEU A 156 17.09 11.90 39.91
CA LEU A 156 17.84 10.71 40.31
C LEU A 156 18.43 10.85 41.72
N ALA A 157 18.95 12.03 42.08
CA ALA A 157 19.45 12.31 43.42
C ALA A 157 18.35 12.34 44.50
N GLN A 158 17.10 12.63 44.13
CA GLN A 158 15.97 12.68 45.05
C GLN A 158 15.32 11.32 45.26
N THR A 159 15.30 10.48 44.22
CA THR A 159 14.53 9.23 44.24
C THR A 159 15.35 8.02 44.66
N ASP A 160 16.67 8.00 44.41
CA ASP A 160 17.54 6.91 44.84
C ASP A 160 18.63 7.39 45.81
N SER A 161 18.55 6.90 47.05
CA SER A 161 19.49 7.26 48.12
C SER A 161 20.83 6.53 48.01
N ASP A 162 20.92 5.49 47.18
CA ASP A 162 22.10 4.63 47.06
C ASP A 162 23.02 5.05 45.89
N LEU A 163 22.61 6.01 45.07
CA LEU A 163 23.42 6.55 43.96
C LEU A 163 24.30 7.71 44.42
N ASN A 164 25.61 7.55 44.25
CA ASN A 164 26.56 8.64 44.51
C ASN A 164 26.57 9.66 43.36
N ARG A 165 26.94 10.91 43.66
CA ARG A 165 27.04 12.01 42.67
C ARG A 165 27.83 11.63 41.41
N ASN A 166 28.92 10.88 41.57
CA ASN A 166 29.72 10.40 40.43
C ASN A 166 28.98 9.39 39.54
N GLN A 167 28.05 8.61 40.10
CA GLN A 167 27.23 7.66 39.33
C GLN A 167 26.11 8.39 38.60
N ILE A 168 25.52 9.42 39.23
CA ILE A 168 24.51 10.27 38.61
C ILE A 168 25.13 11.05 37.45
N ASP A 169 26.30 11.66 37.65
CA ASP A 169 27.01 12.40 36.59
C ASP A 169 27.38 11.47 35.41
N ALA A 170 27.82 10.25 35.69
CA ALA A 170 28.11 9.25 34.65
C ALA A 170 26.86 8.77 33.90
N LEU A 171 25.72 8.64 34.58
CA LEU A 171 24.44 8.30 33.94
C LEU A 171 23.95 9.43 33.05
N VAL A 172 24.03 10.67 33.54
CA VAL A 172 23.62 11.86 32.79
C VAL A 172 24.48 12.06 31.55
N GLU A 173 25.81 11.86 31.64
CA GLU A 173 26.72 11.93 30.49
C GLU A 173 26.46 10.80 29.47
N ALA A 174 26.09 9.61 29.94
CA ALA A 174 25.75 8.49 29.07
C ALA A 174 24.41 8.69 28.35
N VAL A 175 23.44 9.34 28.98
CA VAL A 175 22.14 9.65 28.37
C VAL A 175 22.23 10.86 27.45
N ASP A 176 22.95 11.92 27.86
CA ASP A 176 23.13 13.14 27.06
C ASP A 176 24.59 13.34 26.64
N THR A 177 25.00 12.60 25.62
CA THR A 177 26.34 12.71 25.01
C THR A 177 26.62 14.04 24.31
N LYS A 178 25.59 14.85 24.04
CA LYS A 178 25.70 16.09 23.25
C LYS A 178 25.44 17.35 24.07
N ALA A 179 25.03 17.21 25.33
CA ALA A 179 24.56 18.29 26.19
C ALA A 179 23.45 19.13 25.53
N ASP A 180 22.63 18.49 24.67
CA ASP A 180 21.54 19.14 23.93
C ASP A 180 20.17 18.93 24.58
N GLY A 181 20.15 18.31 25.76
CA GLY A 181 18.95 17.95 26.48
C GLY A 181 18.47 16.56 26.07
N ILE A 182 17.87 15.88 27.03
CA ILE A 182 17.43 14.50 26.84
C ILE A 182 16.09 14.55 26.15
N THR A 183 15.96 13.87 25.01
CA THR A 183 14.67 13.65 24.34
C THR A 183 14.15 12.25 24.63
N PHE A 184 12.85 12.02 24.48
CA PHE A 184 12.26 10.69 24.68
C PHE A 184 12.97 9.60 23.85
N LYS A 185 13.42 9.96 22.63
CA LYS A 185 14.16 9.05 21.76
C LYS A 185 15.56 8.72 22.30
N THR A 186 16.28 9.72 22.82
CA THR A 186 17.60 9.52 23.43
C THR A 186 17.48 8.70 24.72
N PHE A 187 16.44 8.95 25.51
CA PHE A 187 16.14 8.20 26.73
C PHE A 187 15.82 6.72 26.44
N CYS A 188 14.96 6.42 25.44
CA CYS A 188 14.69 5.04 25.05
C CYS A 188 15.92 4.33 24.48
N ALA A 189 16.72 5.03 23.64
CA ALA A 189 17.95 4.47 23.09
C ALA A 189 18.96 4.11 24.19
N PHE A 190 19.02 4.89 25.27
CA PHE A 190 19.84 4.57 26.45
C PHE A 190 19.36 3.31 27.18
N LEU A 191 18.05 3.15 27.37
CA LEU A 191 17.47 1.94 27.98
C LEU A 191 17.71 0.67 27.16
N GLU A 192 17.86 0.80 25.84
CA GLU A 192 18.16 -0.33 24.94
C GLU A 192 19.66 -0.67 24.83
N GLN A 193 20.54 0.30 25.09
CA GLN A 193 22.00 0.13 24.93
C GLN A 193 22.74 -0.23 26.21
N SER A 194 22.12 -0.05 27.38
CA SER A 194 22.80 -0.21 28.67
C SER A 194 22.67 -1.64 29.23
N ASP A 195 23.81 -2.31 29.43
CA ASP A 195 23.95 -3.53 30.26
C ASP A 195 23.61 -3.27 31.75
N LEU A 196 23.48 -2.00 32.15
CA LEU A 196 22.92 -1.59 33.43
C LEU A 196 21.40 -1.68 33.35
N ASP A 197 20.88 -2.80 33.84
CA ASP A 197 19.49 -3.12 34.14
C ASP A 197 18.55 -1.92 33.95
N ALA A 198 17.97 -1.78 32.75
CA ALA A 198 17.00 -0.73 32.44
C ALA A 198 15.87 -0.67 33.49
N HIS A 199 15.59 -1.81 34.13
CA HIS A 199 14.68 -1.93 35.26
C HIS A 199 15.16 -1.24 36.55
N ALA A 200 16.47 -1.15 36.82
CA ALA A 200 17.00 -0.44 37.97
C ALA A 200 16.79 1.07 37.83
N VAL A 201 17.06 1.63 36.65
CA VAL A 201 16.84 3.06 36.36
C VAL A 201 15.36 3.41 36.42
N LEU A 202 14.50 2.58 35.80
CA LEU A 202 13.05 2.79 35.85
C LEU A 202 12.50 2.66 37.28
N ARG A 203 12.96 1.69 38.07
CA ARG A 203 12.57 1.52 39.48
C ARG A 203 13.02 2.69 40.35
N ALA A 204 14.25 3.15 40.14
CA ALA A 204 14.81 4.31 40.81
C ALA A 204 14.05 5.60 40.50
N LEU A 205 13.22 5.66 39.45
CA LEU A 205 12.39 6.83 39.11
C LEU A 205 10.90 6.62 39.46
N GLU A 206 10.52 5.42 39.89
CA GLU A 206 9.15 5.06 40.27
C GLU A 206 8.87 5.13 41.78
N SER A 207 9.91 5.07 42.64
CA SER A 207 9.79 5.16 44.10
C SER A 207 9.50 6.58 44.61
#